data_AF-A0A382WHP3-F1
#
_entry.id   AF-A0A382WHP3-F1
#
_cell.length_a   1.000
_cell.length_b   1.000
_cell.length_c   1.000
_cell.angle_alpha   90.00
_cell.angle_beta   90.00
_cell.angle_gamma   90.00
#
_symmetry.space_group_name_H-M   'P 1'
#
loop_
_entity.id
_entity.type
_entity.pdbx_description
1 polymer ?
#
loop_
_entity_poly.entity_id
_entity_poly.type
_entity_poly.pdbx_seq_one_letter_code
_entity_poly.pdbx_strand_id
1 'polypeptide(L)'
;VEELRWQVDDLRGDLERAIVAVAYRGLFDASGAATAAVTWMADRFDAAVVGDVDPESFFDFTQERPVVAFDDEGERRLHWPANEVLLAHGGDAPRDLVLMSGIEPHLRWRT
;
A
#
# COMPACT_ATOMS: atom_id res chain seq x y z
N VAL A 1 13.25 12.87 -6.74
CA VAL A 1 12.32 12.38 -5.70
C VAL A 1 12.54 10.90 -5.60
N GLU A 2 12.62 10.36 -4.38
CA GLU A 2 12.73 8.92 -4.18
C GLU A 2 11.32 8.32 -4.30
N GLU A 3 11.09 7.57 -5.38
CA GLU A 3 9.76 7.08 -5.77
C GLU A 3 9.24 5.96 -4.85
N LEU A 4 10.14 5.24 -4.18
CA LEU A 4 9.83 4.18 -3.24
C LEU A 4 10.54 4.47 -1.92
N ARG A 5 9.79 4.70 -0.86
CA ARG A 5 10.29 5.10 0.45
C ARG A 5 10.18 3.94 1.42
N TRP A 6 11.28 3.60 2.08
CA TRP A 6 11.30 2.53 3.09
C TRP A 6 11.35 3.14 4.50
N GLN A 7 10.58 2.56 5.40
CA GLN A 7 10.50 2.95 6.81
C GLN A 7 11.29 2.00 7.73
N VAL A 8 12.03 1.06 7.13
CA VAL A 8 12.82 0.04 7.80
C VAL A 8 14.22 0.00 7.20
N ASP A 9 15.23 -0.24 8.04
CA ASP A 9 16.64 -0.15 7.65
C ASP A 9 17.11 -1.35 6.80
N ASP A 10 16.52 -2.54 6.98
CA ASP A 10 16.81 -3.74 6.18
C ASP A 10 15.57 -4.64 6.01
N LEU A 11 15.07 -4.73 4.79
CA LEU A 11 13.99 -5.65 4.39
C LEU A 11 14.50 -6.99 3.85
N ARG A 12 15.76 -7.05 3.44
CA ARG A 12 16.30 -8.16 2.64
C ARG A 12 16.96 -9.23 3.52
N GLY A 13 17.34 -8.89 4.75
CA GLY A 13 17.96 -9.81 5.69
C GLY A 13 17.06 -10.98 6.12
N ASP A 14 15.73 -10.81 6.12
CA ASP A 14 14.81 -11.69 6.87
C ASP A 14 13.67 -12.32 6.04
N LEU A 15 13.60 -12.08 4.72
CA LEU A 15 12.51 -12.63 3.88
C LEU A 15 12.84 -14.02 3.31
N GLU A 16 12.09 -15.03 3.73
CA GLU A 16 12.18 -16.40 3.26
C GLU A 16 11.03 -16.75 2.30
N ARG A 17 11.35 -16.83 0.99
CA ARG A 17 10.42 -17.27 -0.06
C ARG A 17 9.11 -16.49 -0.08
N ALA A 18 9.19 -15.16 0.04
CA ALA A 18 8.03 -14.29 0.12
C ALA A 18 7.09 -14.41 -1.11
N ILE A 19 5.79 -14.25 -0.87
CA ILE A 19 4.77 -14.04 -1.91
C ILE A 19 4.41 -12.57 -1.95
N VAL A 20 4.35 -12.00 -3.15
CA VAL A 20 3.84 -10.65 -3.37
C VAL A 20 2.39 -10.74 -3.83
N ALA A 21 1.48 -10.04 -3.15
CA ALA A 21 0.10 -9.87 -3.58
C ALA A 21 -0.26 -8.38 -3.68
N VAL A 22 -0.71 -7.98 -4.88
CA VAL A 22 -1.08 -6.59 -5.18
C VAL A 22 -2.52 -6.56 -5.66
N ALA A 23 -3.30 -5.65 -5.10
CA ALA A 23 -4.64 -5.34 -5.56
C ALA A 23 -4.80 -3.83 -5.76
N TYR A 24 -5.29 -3.44 -6.93
CA TYR A 24 -5.59 -2.06 -7.25
C TYR A 24 -7.10 -1.84 -7.30
N ARG A 25 -7.57 -0.76 -6.68
CA ARG A 25 -8.94 -0.26 -6.81
C ARG A 25 -9.19 0.16 -8.25
N GLY A 26 -10.42 -0.03 -8.74
CA GLY A 26 -10.83 0.46 -10.06
C GLY A 26 -11.60 -0.58 -10.88
N LEU A 27 -11.43 -0.53 -12.21
CA LEU A 27 -12.21 -1.33 -13.15
C LEU A 27 -12.03 -2.85 -12.95
N PHE A 28 -10.85 -3.27 -12.52
CA PHE A 28 -10.50 -4.69 -12.34
C PHE A 28 -10.89 -5.24 -10.96
N ASP A 29 -11.33 -4.38 -10.05
CA ASP A 29 -11.66 -4.72 -8.68
C ASP A 29 -13.16 -4.58 -8.42
N ALA A 30 -13.92 -5.41 -9.11
CA ALA A 30 -15.37 -5.41 -9.03
C ALA A 30 -15.83 -5.61 -7.58
N SER A 31 -16.64 -4.66 -7.10
CA SER A 31 -17.12 -4.61 -5.71
C SER A 31 -16.02 -4.60 -4.64
N GLY A 32 -14.77 -4.26 -4.99
CA GLY A 32 -13.65 -4.25 -4.06
C GLY A 32 -13.15 -5.64 -3.66
N ALA A 33 -13.46 -6.69 -4.42
CA ALA A 33 -13.16 -8.07 -4.02
C ALA A 33 -11.65 -8.36 -3.83
N ALA A 34 -10.81 -7.87 -4.75
CA ALA A 34 -9.36 -8.06 -4.69
C ALA A 34 -8.73 -7.20 -3.59
N THR A 35 -9.12 -5.93 -3.49
CA THR A 35 -8.59 -5.04 -2.44
C THR A 35 -9.03 -5.50 -1.05
N ALA A 36 -10.28 -5.94 -0.90
CA ALA A 36 -10.77 -6.51 0.36
C ALA A 36 -10.03 -7.81 0.71
N ALA A 37 -9.68 -8.66 -0.25
CA ALA A 37 -8.92 -9.87 0.02
C ALA A 37 -7.50 -9.56 0.51
N VAL A 38 -6.81 -8.58 -0.10
CA VAL A 38 -5.47 -8.16 0.33
C VAL A 38 -5.52 -7.47 1.70
N THR A 39 -6.48 -6.60 1.94
CA THR A 39 -6.69 -5.97 3.25
C THR A 39 -7.00 -7.03 4.33
N TRP A 40 -7.86 -8.00 4.02
CA TRP A 40 -8.13 -9.10 4.94
C TRP A 40 -6.89 -9.94 5.25
N MET A 41 -6.02 -10.20 4.26
CA MET A 41 -4.75 -10.90 4.51
C MET A 41 -3.83 -10.07 5.40
N ALA A 42 -3.73 -8.77 5.17
CA ALA A 42 -2.92 -7.87 6.00
C ALA A 42 -3.39 -7.90 7.46
N ASP A 43 -4.69 -7.78 7.70
CA ASP A 43 -5.27 -7.86 9.04
C ASP A 43 -5.09 -9.25 9.67
N ARG A 44 -5.32 -10.32 8.90
CA ARG A 44 -5.23 -11.71 9.38
C ARG A 44 -3.82 -12.11 9.80
N PHE A 45 -2.81 -11.60 9.10
CA PHE A 45 -1.41 -11.96 9.32
C PHE A 45 -0.60 -10.87 10.01
N ASP A 46 -1.27 -9.87 10.58
CA ASP A 46 -0.66 -8.77 11.35
C ASP A 46 0.46 -8.06 10.56
N ALA A 47 0.16 -7.73 9.31
CA ALA A 47 1.13 -7.11 8.41
C ALA A 47 1.44 -5.67 8.85
N ALA A 48 2.72 -5.32 8.91
CA ALA A 48 3.18 -3.99 9.24
C ALA A 48 3.53 -3.19 7.98
N VAL A 49 3.26 -1.88 7.98
CA VAL A 49 3.72 -0.98 6.92
C VAL A 49 5.24 -0.89 6.99
N VAL A 50 5.91 -1.16 5.88
CA VAL A 50 7.38 -1.11 5.76
C VAL A 50 7.86 -0.06 4.78
N GLY A 51 6.97 0.49 3.98
CA GLY A 51 7.28 1.53 3.01
C GLY A 51 6.06 1.96 2.22
N ASP A 52 6.27 2.87 1.29
CA ASP A 52 5.23 3.41 0.44
C ASP A 52 5.78 3.88 -0.90
N VAL A 53 4.90 3.96 -1.90
CA VAL A 53 5.18 4.57 -3.20
C VAL A 53 4.76 6.02 -3.16
N ASP A 54 5.70 6.94 -3.44
CA ASP A 54 5.43 8.37 -3.49
C ASP A 54 4.46 8.66 -4.64
N PRO A 55 3.27 9.22 -4.37
CA PRO A 55 2.24 9.43 -5.38
C PRO A 55 2.61 10.50 -6.43
N GLU A 56 3.56 11.41 -6.13
CA GLU A 56 3.83 12.59 -6.97
C GLU A 56 4.17 12.22 -8.42
N SER A 57 4.86 11.09 -8.63
CA SER A 57 5.29 10.65 -9.96
C SER A 57 4.28 9.78 -10.70
N PHE A 58 3.30 9.21 -10.01
CA PHE A 58 2.44 8.15 -10.55
C PHE A 58 0.96 8.53 -10.60
N PHE A 59 0.50 9.47 -9.78
CA PHE A 59 -0.91 9.79 -9.64
C PHE A 59 -1.26 11.15 -10.26
N ASP A 60 -2.31 11.16 -11.08
CA ASP A 60 -3.01 12.40 -11.44
C ASP A 60 -3.94 12.84 -10.30
N PHE A 61 -3.54 13.90 -9.58
CA PHE A 61 -4.30 14.44 -8.45
C PHE A 61 -5.61 15.17 -8.82
N THR A 62 -5.87 15.36 -10.12
CA THR A 62 -7.20 15.82 -10.57
C THR A 62 -8.23 14.70 -10.52
N GLN A 63 -7.76 13.44 -10.65
CA GLN A 63 -8.56 12.22 -10.55
C GLN A 63 -8.55 11.65 -9.13
N GLU A 64 -7.38 11.36 -8.55
CA GLU A 64 -7.25 10.89 -7.17
C GLU A 64 -6.90 12.07 -6.25
N ARG A 65 -7.91 12.69 -5.66
CA ARG A 65 -7.75 13.93 -4.90
C ARG A 65 -7.30 13.67 -3.46
N PRO A 66 -6.36 14.47 -2.92
CA PRO A 66 -6.08 14.47 -1.49
C PRO A 66 -7.33 14.79 -0.67
N VAL A 67 -7.50 14.10 0.45
CA VAL A 67 -8.64 14.27 1.35
C VAL A 67 -8.23 15.19 2.50
N VAL A 68 -9.06 16.18 2.78
CA VAL A 68 -8.90 17.03 3.97
C VAL A 68 -9.70 16.40 5.11
N ALA A 69 -9.04 16.20 6.25
CA ALA A 69 -9.66 15.77 7.50
C ALA A 69 -9.33 16.77 8.62
N PHE A 70 -10.07 16.69 9.72
CA PHE A 70 -9.79 17.40 10.96
C PHE A 70 -9.61 16.35 12.06
N ASP A 71 -8.64 16.55 12.94
CA ASP A 71 -8.45 15.68 14.10
C ASP A 71 -9.31 16.09 15.29
N ASP A 72 -9.13 15.37 16.41
CA ASP A 72 -9.89 15.57 17.64
C ASP A 72 -9.63 16.96 18.26
N GLU A 73 -8.48 17.58 17.95
CA GLU A 73 -8.12 18.94 18.32
C GLU A 73 -8.66 20.01 17.35
N GLY A 74 -9.25 19.61 16.22
CA GLY A 74 -9.75 20.49 15.17
C GLY A 74 -8.69 21.02 14.20
N GLU A 75 -7.48 20.46 14.23
CA GLU A 75 -6.39 20.81 13.33
C GLU A 75 -6.59 20.14 11.96
N ARG A 76 -6.36 20.91 10.90
CA ARG A 76 -6.54 20.44 9.52
C ARG A 76 -5.42 19.51 9.11
N ARG A 77 -5.75 18.25 8.79
CA ARG A 77 -4.84 17.25 8.20
C ARG A 77 -5.14 17.05 6.72
N LEU A 78 -4.08 16.88 5.93
CA LEU A 78 -4.17 16.59 4.50
C LEU A 78 -3.65 15.16 4.26
N HIS A 79 -4.53 14.30 3.79
CA HIS A 79 -4.21 12.91 3.44
C HIS A 79 -3.98 12.83 1.95
N TRP A 80 -2.73 12.66 1.56
CA TRP A 80 -2.36 12.37 0.19
C TRP A 80 -2.66 10.90 -0.12
N PRO A 81 -3.18 10.59 -1.31
CA PRO A 81 -3.29 9.21 -1.76
C PRO A 81 -1.89 8.60 -1.85
N ALA A 82 -1.70 7.38 -1.35
CA ALA A 82 -0.45 6.65 -1.43
C ALA A 82 -0.73 5.16 -1.48
N ASN A 83 0.23 4.39 -1.98
CA ASN A 83 0.20 2.93 -1.93
C ASN A 83 1.24 2.45 -0.92
N GLU A 84 0.77 1.91 0.19
CA GLU A 84 1.64 1.36 1.24
C GLU A 84 2.04 -0.08 0.90
N VAL A 85 3.28 -0.41 1.22
CA VAL A 85 3.83 -1.76 1.17
C VAL A 85 3.78 -2.33 2.58
N LEU A 86 3.06 -3.42 2.74
CA LEU A 86 2.92 -4.11 4.01
C LEU A 86 3.69 -5.43 4.00
N LEU A 87 4.24 -5.80 5.14
CA LEU A 87 4.98 -7.04 5.34
C LEU A 87 4.40 -7.83 6.51
N ALA A 88 4.06 -9.09 6.26
CA ALA A 88 3.83 -10.08 7.31
C ALA A 88 4.91 -11.15 7.24
N HIS A 89 5.59 -11.39 8.35
CA HIS A 89 6.53 -12.50 8.48
C HIS A 89 5.78 -13.83 8.70
N GLY A 90 6.39 -14.93 8.27
CA GLY A 90 5.87 -16.29 8.36
C GLY A 90 5.69 -16.76 9.81
N GLY A 91 4.58 -16.37 10.42
CA GLY A 91 4.01 -16.99 11.62
C GLY A 91 2.91 -17.96 11.23
N ASP A 92 1.66 -17.53 11.34
CA ASP A 92 0.46 -18.26 10.87
C ASP A 92 0.39 -18.39 9.34
N ALA A 93 1.14 -17.57 8.60
CA ALA A 93 1.23 -17.62 7.15
C ALA A 93 2.28 -18.67 6.72
N PRO A 94 2.01 -19.47 5.68
CA PRO A 94 2.96 -20.49 5.22
C PRO A 94 4.25 -19.92 4.59
N ARG A 95 4.27 -18.61 4.29
CA ARG A 95 5.38 -17.84 3.72
C ARG A 95 5.27 -16.39 4.17
N ASP A 96 6.36 -15.64 4.10
CA ASP A 96 6.29 -14.18 4.22
C ASP A 96 5.40 -13.60 3.12
N LEU A 97 4.67 -12.54 3.45
CA LEU A 97 3.77 -11.87 2.54
C LEU A 97 4.17 -10.41 2.40
N VAL A 98 4.37 -9.98 1.16
CA VAL A 98 4.48 -8.57 0.79
C VAL A 98 3.16 -8.19 0.13
N LEU A 99 2.42 -7.28 0.77
CA LEU A 99 1.05 -6.95 0.41
C LEU A 99 0.95 -5.49 0.00
N MET A 100 0.09 -5.19 -0.98
CA MET A 100 -0.29 -3.83 -1.34
C MET A 100 -1.75 -3.82 -1.79
N SER A 101 -2.57 -3.01 -1.12
CA SER A 101 -3.96 -2.73 -1.50
C SER A 101 -4.07 -1.23 -1.74
N GLY A 102 -4.29 -0.80 -2.98
CA GLY A 102 -4.02 0.60 -3.34
C GLY A 102 -4.69 1.10 -4.60
N ILE A 103 -4.21 2.22 -5.11
CA ILE A 103 -4.69 2.92 -6.30
C ILE A 103 -3.88 2.47 -7.50
N GLU A 104 -4.58 2.19 -8.60
CA GLU A 104 -3.96 1.96 -9.90
C GLU A 104 -3.21 3.23 -10.35
N PRO A 105 -1.91 3.16 -10.68
CA PRO A 105 -1.18 4.35 -11.09
C PRO A 105 -1.78 4.93 -12.37
N HIS A 106 -1.96 6.25 -12.42
CA HIS A 106 -2.49 6.93 -13.61
C HIS A 106 -1.41 7.13 -14.68
N LEU A 107 -0.14 7.23 -14.24
CA LEU A 107 1.01 7.57 -15.06
C LEU A 107 2.12 6.52 -14.87
N ARG A 108 3.08 6.49 -15.80
CA ARG A 108 4.39 5.85 -15.59
C ARG A 108 4.39 4.34 -15.26
N TRP A 109 3.43 3.58 -15.81
CA TRP A 109 3.33 2.12 -15.65
C TRP A 109 4.57 1.28 -15.99
N ARG A 110 5.37 1.69 -16.98
CA ARG A 110 6.51 0.90 -17.47
C ARG A 110 7.75 1.03 -16.60
N THR A 111 7.89 2.17 -15.91
CA THR A 111 9.14 2.59 -15.28
C THR A 111 9.51 1.77 -14.06
#